data_AF-A0A386C9R0-F1
#
_entry.id   AF-A0A386C9R0-F1
#
_cell.length_a   1.000
_cell.length_b   1.000
_cell.length_c   1.000
_cell.angle_alpha   90.00
_cell.angle_beta   90.00
_cell.angle_gamma   90.00
#
_symmetry.space_group_name_H-M   'P 1'
#
loop_
_entity.id
_entity.type
_entity.pdbx_description
1 polymer ?
#
loop_
_entity_poly.entity_id
_entity_poly.type
_entity_poly.pdbx_seq_one_letter_code
_entity_poly.pdbx_strand_id
1 'polypeptide(L)'
;MRYLAATFVAIVLVTQAFADPAEFRLTFDKTALDQPFTGRVFVLLLRTEPSTVPNGFNWFNPEPAFAKDVKDWKPGTPLTIGVDAVSMTPLADVKPGKYFVQGVL
;
A
#
# COMPACT_ATOMS: atom_id res chain seq x y z
N MET A 1 28.81 56.42 24.33
CA MET A 1 27.69 55.74 23.63
C MET A 1 28.19 55.21 22.30
N ARG A 2 28.36 53.89 22.16
CA ARG A 2 28.43 53.16 20.87
C ARG A 2 28.05 51.71 21.17
N TYR A 3 26.88 51.31 20.70
CA TYR A 3 26.23 50.01 20.98
C TYR A 3 26.90 48.88 20.19
N LEU A 4 27.21 47.76 20.84
CA LEU A 4 27.50 46.49 20.17
C LEU A 4 26.19 45.94 19.60
N ALA A 5 26.13 45.74 18.28
CA ALA A 5 25.06 44.99 17.64
C ALA A 5 25.43 43.50 17.67
N ALA A 6 24.74 42.71 18.50
CA ALA A 6 24.86 41.26 18.51
C ALA A 6 23.84 40.67 17.52
N THR A 7 24.33 40.08 16.43
CA THR A 7 23.50 39.38 15.45
C THR A 7 23.19 37.97 15.96
N PHE A 8 21.93 37.69 16.27
CA PHE A 8 21.45 36.34 16.57
C PHE A 8 21.23 35.57 15.26
N VAL A 9 21.91 34.42 15.10
CA VAL A 9 21.63 33.44 14.04
C VAL A 9 20.68 32.40 14.61
N ALA A 10 19.46 32.33 14.08
CA ALA A 10 18.50 31.29 14.41
C ALA A 10 18.73 30.07 13.50
N ILE A 11 19.09 28.93 14.08
CA ILE A 11 19.18 27.65 13.37
C ILE A 11 17.81 26.98 13.47
N VAL A 12 17.10 26.92 12.35
CA VAL A 12 15.83 26.17 12.25
C VAL A 12 16.18 24.70 11.94
N LEU A 13 16.03 23.84 12.95
CA LEU A 13 16.09 22.39 12.78
C LEU A 13 14.80 21.94 12.08
N VAL A 14 14.86 21.71 10.77
CA VAL A 14 13.79 21.03 10.04
C VAL A 14 13.90 19.54 10.33
N THR A 15 13.05 19.02 11.21
CA THR A 15 12.84 17.58 11.35
C THR A 15 12.15 17.06 10.09
N GLN A 16 12.89 16.37 9.23
CA GLN A 16 12.28 15.59 8.16
C GLN A 16 11.57 14.39 8.80
N ALA A 17 10.23 14.39 8.76
CA ALA A 17 9.46 13.21 9.09
C ALA A 17 9.64 12.19 7.96
N PHE A 18 10.28 11.06 8.24
CA PHE A 18 10.20 9.91 7.36
C PHE A 18 8.79 9.33 7.49
N ALA A 19 8.02 9.36 6.42
CA ALA A 19 6.75 8.66 6.38
C ALA A 19 7.04 7.15 6.44
N ASP A 20 6.30 6.43 7.28
CA ASP A 20 6.34 4.97 7.28
C ASP A 20 5.99 4.46 5.86
N PRO A 21 6.61 3.37 5.40
CA PRO A 21 6.26 2.78 4.11
C PRO A 21 4.75 2.50 4.03
N ALA A 22 4.16 2.84 2.89
CA ALA A 22 2.75 2.55 2.65
C ALA A 22 2.49 1.03 2.73
N GLU A 23 1.32 0.66 3.23
CA GLU A 23 0.88 -0.73 3.32
C GLU A 23 -0.64 -0.86 3.19
N PHE A 24 -1.10 -2.03 2.77
CA PHE A 24 -2.50 -2.42 2.81
C PHE A 24 -2.74 -3.45 3.91
N ARG A 25 -3.79 -3.23 4.70
CA ARG A 25 -4.26 -4.19 5.70
C ARG A 25 -5.58 -4.77 5.25
N LEU A 26 -5.60 -6.06 4.99
CA LEU A 26 -6.76 -6.79 4.51
C LEU A 26 -7.31 -7.69 5.61
N THR A 27 -8.62 -7.84 5.62
CA THR A 27 -9.35 -8.87 6.34
C THR A 27 -10.47 -9.35 5.43
N PHE A 28 -10.90 -10.59 5.58
CA PHE A 28 -12.12 -11.06 4.92
C PHE A 28 -13.14 -11.52 5.97
N ASP A 29 -14.41 -11.33 5.65
CA ASP A 29 -15.52 -11.69 6.52
C ASP A 29 -15.83 -13.18 6.42
N LYS A 30 -16.30 -13.77 7.53
CA LYS A 30 -16.70 -15.18 7.57
C LYS A 30 -17.85 -15.51 6.60
N THR A 31 -18.68 -14.53 6.27
CA THR A 31 -19.76 -14.66 5.27
C THR A 31 -19.23 -14.78 3.83
N ALA A 32 -18.03 -14.26 3.55
CA ALA A 32 -17.40 -14.39 2.23
C ALA A 32 -16.72 -15.76 2.07
N LEU A 33 -16.05 -16.23 3.13
CA LEU A 33 -15.42 -17.54 3.20
C LEU A 33 -15.34 -17.98 4.66
N ASP A 34 -15.99 -19.08 5.02
CA ASP A 34 -16.11 -19.52 6.42
C ASP A 34 -14.98 -20.44 6.91
N GLN A 35 -14.02 -20.71 6.02
CA GLN A 35 -12.84 -21.55 6.24
C GLN A 35 -11.53 -20.75 6.02
N PRO A 36 -10.38 -21.21 6.57
CA PRO A 36 -9.10 -20.58 6.29
C PRO A 36 -8.73 -20.62 4.81
N PHE A 37 -8.10 -19.55 4.32
CA PHE A 37 -7.60 -19.43 2.96
C PHE A 37 -6.10 -19.77 2.88
N THR A 38 -5.74 -20.63 1.93
CA THR A 38 -4.35 -20.90 1.54
C THR A 38 -4.24 -20.66 0.05
N GLY A 39 -3.38 -19.73 -0.34
CA GLY A 39 -3.27 -19.28 -1.72
C GLY A 39 -2.57 -17.94 -1.83
N ARG A 40 -2.80 -17.23 -2.93
CA ARG A 40 -2.21 -15.93 -3.20
C ARG A 40 -3.27 -14.85 -3.09
N VAL A 41 -3.03 -13.89 -2.20
CA VAL A 41 -3.88 -12.71 -2.06
C VAL A 41 -3.29 -11.59 -2.90
N PHE A 42 -4.15 -10.86 -3.62
CA PHE A 42 -3.78 -9.72 -4.46
C PHE A 42 -4.41 -8.42 -3.96
N VAL A 43 -3.67 -7.33 -4.12
CA VAL A 43 -4.19 -5.95 -4.10
C VAL A 43 -3.93 -5.34 -5.46
N LEU A 44 -5.00 -4.84 -6.09
CA LEU A 44 -4.97 -4.21 -7.40
C LEU A 44 -5.31 -2.73 -7.25
N LEU A 45 -4.55 -1.86 -7.92
CA LEU A 45 -4.82 -0.43 -8.00
C LEU A 45 -5.27 -0.06 -9.41
N LEU A 46 -6.57 0.13 -9.59
CA LEU A 46 -7.18 0.36 -10.89
C LEU A 46 -7.43 1.84 -11.12
N ARG A 47 -7.21 2.34 -12.34
CA ARG A 47 -7.52 3.74 -12.71
C ARG A 47 -9.00 3.97 -13.03
N THR A 48 -9.70 2.90 -13.40
CA THR A 48 -11.13 2.90 -13.70
C THR A 48 -11.85 2.02 -12.70
N GLU A 49 -13.09 2.41 -12.36
CA GLU A 49 -13.92 1.63 -11.44
C GLU A 49 -14.18 0.23 -12.00
N PRO A 50 -13.84 -0.85 -11.26
CA PRO A 50 -14.10 -2.20 -11.73
C PRO A 50 -15.60 -2.51 -11.65
N SER A 51 -16.18 -3.05 -12.72
CA SER A 51 -17.54 -3.59 -12.70
C SER A 51 -17.59 -5.05 -12.22
N THR A 52 -16.46 -5.76 -12.25
CA THR A 52 -16.32 -7.18 -11.91
C THR A 52 -14.92 -7.47 -11.37
N VAL A 53 -14.70 -8.68 -10.85
CA VAL A 53 -13.35 -9.17 -10.56
C VAL A 53 -12.56 -9.29 -11.87
N PRO A 54 -11.34 -8.71 -11.97
CA PRO A 54 -10.54 -8.81 -13.18
C PRO A 54 -10.27 -10.26 -13.57
N ASN A 55 -10.54 -10.62 -14.82
CA ASN A 55 -10.25 -11.96 -15.37
C ASN A 55 -8.75 -12.18 -15.66
N GLY A 56 -7.90 -11.17 -15.42
CA GLY A 56 -6.46 -11.24 -15.63
C GLY A 56 -5.78 -9.88 -15.54
N PHE A 57 -4.45 -9.91 -15.70
CA PHE A 57 -3.61 -8.72 -15.71
C PHE A 57 -3.35 -8.25 -17.14
N ASN A 58 -3.31 -6.94 -17.36
CA ASN A 58 -2.81 -6.38 -18.62
C ASN A 58 -1.28 -6.48 -18.64
N TRP A 59 -0.73 -7.37 -19.47
CA TRP A 59 0.71 -7.60 -19.52
C TRP A 59 1.52 -6.48 -20.21
N PHE A 60 0.87 -5.68 -21.07
CA PHE A 60 1.55 -4.62 -21.83
C PHE A 60 1.53 -3.27 -21.11
N ASN A 61 0.50 -3.03 -20.31
CA ASN A 61 0.38 -1.85 -19.46
C ASN A 61 -0.29 -2.27 -18.14
N PRO A 62 0.44 -2.98 -17.26
CA PRO A 62 -0.13 -3.51 -16.04
C PRO A 62 -0.52 -2.38 -15.09
N GLU A 63 -1.73 -2.49 -14.55
CA GLU A 63 -2.09 -1.73 -13.36
C GLU A 63 -1.21 -2.19 -12.19
N PRO A 64 -0.83 -1.31 -11.25
CA PRO A 64 -0.06 -1.70 -10.08
C PRO A 64 -0.78 -2.81 -9.30
N ALA A 65 -0.03 -3.89 -9.05
CA ALA A 65 -0.54 -5.08 -8.38
C ALA A 65 0.48 -5.61 -7.40
N PHE A 66 -0.01 -6.06 -6.25
CA PHE A 66 0.77 -6.57 -5.14
C PHE A 66 0.22 -7.91 -4.74
N ALA A 67 1.08 -8.89 -4.52
CA ALA A 67 0.66 -10.22 -4.12
C ALA A 67 1.42 -10.73 -2.90
N LYS A 68 0.73 -11.53 -2.09
CA LYS A 68 1.30 -12.23 -0.95
C LYS A 68 0.72 -13.63 -0.85
N ASP A 69 1.61 -14.61 -0.81
CA ASP A 69 1.23 -16.00 -0.55
C ASP A 69 0.94 -16.15 0.94
N VAL A 70 -0.20 -16.77 1.25
CA VAL A 70 -0.66 -17.00 2.62
C VAL A 70 -1.02 -18.46 2.82
N LYS A 71 -0.89 -18.92 4.05
CA LYS A 71 -1.26 -20.26 4.47
C LYS A 71 -2.16 -20.16 5.69
N ASP A 72 -3.28 -20.87 5.65
CA ASP A 72 -4.27 -20.96 6.73
C ASP A 72 -4.72 -19.58 7.26
N TRP A 73 -4.84 -18.59 6.36
CA TRP A 73 -5.26 -17.24 6.71
C TRP A 73 -6.74 -17.24 7.11
N LYS A 74 -7.06 -16.80 8.33
CA LYS A 74 -8.40 -16.95 8.91
C LYS A 74 -9.28 -15.71 8.68
N PRO A 75 -10.61 -15.88 8.58
CA PRO A 75 -11.54 -14.76 8.56
C PRO A 75 -11.31 -13.82 9.74
N GLY A 76 -11.39 -12.51 9.50
CA GLY A 76 -11.19 -11.46 10.50
C GLY A 76 -9.74 -11.29 10.99
N THR A 77 -8.78 -12.11 10.56
CA THR A 77 -7.37 -11.92 10.91
C THR A 77 -6.70 -10.95 9.92
N PRO A 78 -6.05 -9.87 10.37
CA PRO A 78 -5.38 -8.94 9.45
C PRO A 78 -4.22 -9.58 8.67
N LEU A 79 -4.17 -9.35 7.37
CA LEU A 79 -3.03 -9.60 6.50
C LEU A 79 -2.43 -8.27 6.06
N THR A 80 -1.12 -8.12 6.20
CA THR A 80 -0.39 -6.93 5.73
C THR A 80 0.31 -7.24 4.42
N ILE A 81 0.01 -6.42 3.39
CA ILE A 81 0.69 -6.37 2.10
C ILE A 81 1.46 -5.05 2.05
N GLY A 82 2.78 -5.13 2.21
CA GLY A 82 3.66 -3.97 2.29
C GLY A 82 4.86 -4.10 1.35
N VAL A 83 6.01 -3.62 1.81
CA VAL A 83 7.27 -3.60 1.05
C VAL A 83 7.79 -4.99 0.62
N ASP A 84 7.31 -6.05 1.28
CA ASP A 84 7.65 -7.45 1.02
C ASP A 84 6.75 -8.10 -0.05
N ALA A 85 5.77 -7.38 -0.59
CA ALA A 85 4.83 -7.92 -1.56
C ALA A 85 5.50 -8.20 -2.92
N VAL A 86 5.10 -9.31 -3.53
CA VAL A 86 5.46 -9.63 -4.92
C VAL A 86 4.79 -8.60 -5.83
N SER A 87 5.57 -7.85 -6.60
CA SER A 87 5.08 -6.79 -7.47
C SER A 87 6.03 -6.51 -8.64
N MET A 88 5.51 -5.97 -9.74
CA MET A 88 6.34 -5.41 -10.83
C MET A 88 6.74 -3.96 -10.54
N THR A 89 5.89 -3.23 -9.83
CA THR A 89 6.12 -1.86 -9.39
C THR A 89 6.03 -1.86 -7.86
N PRO A 90 7.13 -1.66 -7.13
CA PRO A 90 7.10 -1.56 -5.67
C PRO A 90 6.09 -0.51 -5.20
N LEU A 91 5.49 -0.72 -4.02
CA LEU A 91 4.44 0.18 -3.53
C LEU A 91 4.94 1.62 -3.35
N ALA A 92 6.23 1.79 -3.01
CA ALA A 92 6.88 3.10 -2.92
C ALA A 92 7.01 3.83 -4.26
N ASP A 93 6.99 3.10 -5.38
CA ASP A 93 7.16 3.64 -6.73
C ASP A 93 5.82 3.86 -7.45
N VAL A 94 4.70 3.55 -6.79
CA VAL A 94 3.37 3.83 -7.34
C VAL A 94 3.21 5.32 -7.51
N LYS A 95 2.94 5.73 -8.75
CA LYS A 95 2.71 7.14 -9.08
C LYS A 95 1.54 7.68 -8.26
N PRO A 96 1.67 8.87 -7.63
CA PRO A 96 0.55 9.53 -6.97
C PRO A 96 -0.67 9.66 -7.90
N GLY A 97 -1.86 9.45 -7.37
CA GLY A 97 -3.09 9.49 -8.15
C GLY A 97 -4.29 8.94 -7.38
N LYS A 98 -5.46 9.01 -8.02
CA LYS A 98 -6.66 8.34 -7.52
C LYS A 98 -6.71 6.93 -8.12
N TYR A 99 -6.95 5.95 -7.25
CA TYR A 99 -7.07 4.55 -7.61
C TYR A 99 -8.32 3.97 -6.96
N PHE A 100 -8.94 3.04 -7.66
CA PHE A 100 -9.89 2.09 -7.09
C PHE A 100 -9.08 0.90 -6.59
N VAL A 101 -9.23 0.56 -5.31
CA VAL A 101 -8.48 -0.53 -4.68
C VAL A 101 -9.36 -1.79 -4.67
N GLN A 102 -8.80 -2.91 -5.11
CA GLN A 102 -9.48 -4.20 -5.06
C GLN A 102 -8.60 -5.25 -4.39
N GLY A 103 -9.12 -5.89 -3.35
CA GLY A 103 -8.54 -7.08 -2.73
C GLY A 103 -9.15 -8.35 -3.30
N VAL A 104 -8.32 -9.32 -3.67
CA VAL A 104 -8.75 -10.61 -4.23
C VAL A 104 -8.02 -11.74 -3.49
N LEU A 105 -8.75 -12.75 -3.04
CA LEU A 105 -8.25 -14.01 -2.51
C LEU A 105 -8.82 -15.15 -3.35
#